data_AF-A0ABD6A8F6-F1
#
_entry.id   AF-A0ABD6A8F6-F1
#
_cell.length_a   1.000
_cell.length_b   1.000
_cell.length_c   1.000
_cell.angle_alpha   90.00
_cell.angle_beta   90.00
_cell.angle_gamma   90.00
#
_symmetry.space_group_name_H-M   'P 1'
#
loop_
_entity.id
_entity.type
_entity.pdbx_description
1 polymer ?
#
loop_
_entity_poly.entity_id
_entity_poly.type
_entity_poly.pdbx_seq_one_letter_code
_entity_poly.pdbx_strand_id
1 'polypeptide(L)' 'MDEVRAGRPCPICEAPMYRRHCKYVCPQHGVIFDCADPFN' A
#
# COMPACT_ATOMS: atom_id res chain seq x y z
N MET A 1 0.89 14.34 16.86
CA MET A 1 1.51 13.00 16.82
C MET A 1 1.23 12.45 15.44
N ASP A 2 2.17 12.60 14.51
CA ASP A 2 2.00 12.09 13.15
C ASP A 2 2.07 10.57 13.19
N GLU A 3 0.97 9.95 12.79
CA GLU A 3 0.75 8.51 12.77
C GLU A 3 1.93 7.78 12.11
N VAL A 4 2.31 6.67 12.74
CA VAL A 4 3.29 5.70 12.26
C VAL A 4 3.01 5.36 10.79
N ARG A 5 3.73 5.99 9.84
CA ARG A 5 3.75 5.58 8.43
C ARG A 5 4.63 4.34 8.22
N ALA A 6 4.64 3.41 9.19
CA ALA A 6 4.98 2.03 8.88
C ALA A 6 3.83 1.54 7.99
N GLY A 7 4.12 1.25 6.72
CA GLY A 7 3.12 1.04 5.67
C GLY A 7 1.90 0.29 6.20
N ARG A 8 0.74 0.96 6.16
CA ARG A 8 -0.52 0.38 6.65
C ARG A 8 -0.69 -1.01 6.01
N PRO A 9 -1.23 -1.99 6.74
CA PRO A 9 -1.59 -3.28 6.13
C PRO A 9 -2.64 -3.04 5.03
N CYS A 10 -2.83 -4.03 4.15
CA CYS A 10 -3.80 -3.90 3.06
C CYS A 10 -5.18 -3.55 3.64
N PRO A 11 -5.86 -2.49 3.15
CA PRO A 11 -7.15 -2.07 3.69
C PRO A 11 -8.30 -3.05 3.38
N ILE A 12 -8.05 -4.04 2.52
CA ILE A 12 -9.04 -5.04 2.08
C ILE A 12 -8.98 -6.30 2.94
N CYS A 13 -7.77 -6.75 3.28
CA CYS A 13 -7.56 -8.05 3.92
C CYS A 13 -6.54 -8.04 5.06
N GLU A 14 -6.03 -6.86 5.41
CA GLU A 14 -5.06 -6.64 6.47
C GLU A 14 -3.72 -7.37 6.29
N ALA A 15 -3.50 -7.98 5.12
CA ALA A 15 -2.25 -8.65 4.79
C ALA A 15 -1.08 -7.66 4.72
N PRO A 16 0.14 -8.09 5.09
CA PRO A 16 1.33 -7.27 4.95
C PRO A 16 1.55 -6.95 3.47
N MET A 17 1.66 -5.66 3.18
CA MET A 17 1.98 -5.16 1.84
C MET A 17 3.47 -4.96 1.68
N TYR A 18 3.96 -5.09 0.46
CA TYR A 18 5.35 -4.79 0.11
C TYR A 18 5.41 -3.59 -0.84
N ARG A 19 6.48 -2.82 -0.73
CA ARG A 19 6.73 -1.69 -1.63
C ARG A 19 7.51 -2.16 -2.85
N ARG A 20 6.98 -1.91 -4.04
CA ARG A 20 7.61 -2.20 -5.33
C ARG A 20 7.79 -0.90 -6.11
N HIS A 21 9.03 -0.39 -6.16
CA HIS A 21 9.33 0.97 -6.61
C HIS A 21 8.57 2.02 -5.78
N CYS A 22 7.65 2.77 -6.40
CA CYS A 22 6.81 3.74 -5.73
C CYS A 22 5.40 3.23 -5.41
N LYS A 23 5.14 1.93 -5.60
CA LYS A 23 3.83 1.31 -5.41
C LYS A 23 3.78 0.50 -4.12
N TYR A 24 2.66 0.50 -3.41
CA TYR A 24 2.36 -0.46 -2.35
C TYR A 24 1.48 -1.58 -2.90
N VAL A 25 1.95 -2.83 -2.74
CA VAL A 25 1.34 -4.01 -3.35
C VAL A 25 0.96 -5.02 -2.29
N CYS A 26 -0.31 -5.41 -2.27
CA CYS A 26 -0.83 -6.56 -1.54
C CYS A 26 -0.65 -7.83 -2.39
N PRO A 27 -0.14 -8.94 -1.83
CA PRO A 27 0.03 -10.19 -2.57
C PRO A 27 -1.29 -10.83 -3.02
N GLN A 28 -2.41 -10.50 -2.36
CA GLN A 28 -3.73 -11.06 -2.67
C GLN A 28 -4.55 -10.18 -3.62
N HIS A 29 -4.39 -8.85 -3.52
CA HIS A 29 -5.24 -7.88 -4.21
C HIS A 29 -4.50 -7.03 -5.25
N GLY A 30 -3.17 -7.15 -5.32
CA GLY A 30 -2.34 -6.36 -6.24
C GLY A 30 -2.02 -4.97 -5.72
N VAL A 31 -1.94 -3.98 -6.60
CA VAL A 31 -1.51 -2.62 -6.26
C VAL A 31 -2.63 -1.91 -5.48
N ILE A 32 -2.30 -1.41 -4.28
CA ILE A 32 -3.21 -0.64 -3.41
C ILE A 32 -2.91 0.86 -3.46
N PHE A 33 -1.63 1.20 -3.62
CA PHE A 33 -1.21 2.58 -3.84
C PHE A 33 -0.20 2.65 -4.96
N ASP A 34 -0.40 3.56 -5.91
CA ASP A 34 0.49 3.78 -7.03
C ASP A 34 0.82 5.27 -7.14
N CYS A 35 2.09 5.63 -6.96
CA CYS A 35 2.51 7.02 -7.12
C CYS A 35 2.35 7.56 -8.55
N ALA A 36 2.25 6.65 -9.54
CA ALA A 36 2.06 7.01 -10.94
C ALA A 36 0.59 7.14 -11.32
N ASP A 37 -0.34 6.70 -10.45
CA ASP A 37 -1.76 6.89 -10.67
C ASP A 37 -2.20 8.21 -10.03
N PRO A 38 -2.71 9.18 -10.81
CA PRO A 38 -3.07 10.49 -10.30
C PRO A 38 -4.37 10.49 -9.48
N PHE A 39 -5.07 9.36 -9.35
CA PHE A 39 -6.37 9.26 -8.67
C PHE A 39 -6.32 8.43 -7.38
N ASN A 40 -5.13 8.00 -6.95
CA ASN A 40 -4.91 7.12 -5.80
C ASN A 40 -4.62 7.85 -4.48
#